data_AF-A0A093UKZ8-F1
#
_entry.id   AF-A0A093UKZ8-F1
#
_cell.length_a   1.000
_cell.length_b   1.000
_cell.length_c   1.000
_cell.angle_alpha   90.00
_cell.angle_beta   90.00
_cell.angle_gamma   90.00
#
_symmetry.space_group_name_H-M   'P 1'
#
loop_
_entity.id
_entity.type
_entity.pdbx_description
1 polymer ?
#
loop_
_entity_poly.entity_id
_entity_poly.type
_entity_poly.pdbx_seq_one_letter_code
_entity_poly.pdbx_strand_id
1 'polypeptide(L)'
;MDRDTILLSKLCYKDNTQYTDSDTSFHWFCHQRRALVPSVTLLSLLINSRIAFLQSSRIQKDGFIVEFPCEYCRFNDYPCVMDDKNSKCAACTRRGRPCERRFHSEREWNKLKESEQKISRELSEALSQQAELSAKIARLFRQQEFLKERGVNMKSHNQKVLEILDSENPPTEAEVAAADAEIMREQLESHVLAATSEELDELFANLGQFPADLMGVVGDTSLELPVLPRGSQ
;
A
#
# COMPACT_ATOMS: atom_id res chain seq x y z
N MET A 1 -22.96 34.39 -27.16
CA MET A 1 -21.82 33.85 -27.91
C MET A 1 -21.16 32.80 -27.03
N ASP A 2 -21.22 31.58 -27.53
CA ASP A 2 -21.31 30.32 -26.79
C ASP A 2 -20.03 29.91 -26.06
N ARG A 3 -20.21 29.43 -24.83
CA ARG A 3 -19.24 28.68 -24.03
C ARG A 3 -19.76 27.27 -23.85
N ASP A 4 -19.71 26.48 -24.91
CA ASP A 4 -20.04 25.05 -24.88
C ASP A 4 -19.04 24.28 -25.72
N THR A 5 -17.90 23.88 -25.15
CA THR A 5 -17.22 22.65 -25.63
C THR A 5 -16.21 22.12 -24.59
N ILE A 6 -16.25 20.80 -24.41
CA ILE A 6 -15.25 19.91 -23.77
C ILE A 6 -15.40 19.69 -22.25
N LEU A 7 -16.55 19.13 -21.87
CA LEU A 7 -16.61 18.06 -20.88
C LEU A 7 -16.88 16.77 -21.66
N LEU A 8 -15.92 15.84 -21.66
CA LEU A 8 -16.07 14.38 -21.83
C LEU A 8 -14.73 13.75 -22.25
N SER A 9 -13.82 13.57 -21.28
CA SER A 9 -12.94 12.40 -21.31
C SER A 9 -13.24 11.60 -20.05
N LYS A 10 -14.11 10.60 -20.23
CA LYS A 10 -14.43 9.60 -19.22
C LYS A 10 -13.14 8.90 -18.81
N LEU A 11 -12.89 9.00 -17.51
CA LEU A 11 -12.06 8.10 -16.72
C LEU A 11 -12.31 6.65 -17.15
N CYS A 12 -11.32 6.02 -17.77
CA CYS A 12 -11.15 4.56 -17.63
C CYS A 12 -10.34 4.37 -16.35
N TYR A 13 -11.02 4.46 -15.22
CA TYR A 13 -10.52 3.98 -13.95
C TYR A 13 -10.45 2.44 -14.10
N LYS A 14 -9.24 1.90 -14.18
CA LYS A 14 -9.02 0.46 -14.08
C LYS A 14 -9.04 0.15 -12.59
N ASP A 15 -10.16 -0.37 -12.13
CA ASP A 15 -10.24 -0.97 -10.81
C ASP A 15 -9.24 -2.11 -10.73
N ASN A 16 -8.33 -1.96 -9.78
CA ASN A 16 -7.33 -2.94 -9.41
C ASN A 16 -8.00 -3.92 -8.44
N THR A 17 -8.99 -4.68 -8.92
CA THR A 17 -9.57 -5.78 -8.15
C THR A 17 -8.63 -6.96 -8.21
N GLN A 18 -8.23 -7.40 -7.03
CA GLN A 18 -7.38 -8.57 -6.82
C GLN A 18 -8.03 -9.79 -7.48
N TYR A 19 -7.28 -10.37 -8.40
CA TYR A 19 -7.60 -11.57 -9.14
C TYR A 19 -7.47 -12.77 -8.20
N THR A 20 -8.58 -13.21 -7.61
CA THR A 20 -8.65 -14.53 -6.98
C THR A 20 -9.14 -15.53 -8.02
N ASP A 21 -8.29 -16.52 -8.29
CA ASP A 21 -8.52 -17.63 -9.22
C ASP A 21 -9.78 -18.43 -8.87
N SER A 22 -10.85 -18.22 -9.64
CA SER A 22 -11.83 -19.27 -10.00
C SER A 22 -12.94 -18.62 -10.80
N ASP A 23 -12.85 -18.66 -12.13
CA ASP A 23 -14.00 -19.05 -12.98
C ASP A 23 -13.66 -18.96 -14.47
N THR A 24 -13.42 -20.14 -15.01
CA THR A 24 -13.48 -20.47 -16.43
C THR A 24 -14.93 -20.41 -16.93
N SER A 25 -15.37 -19.28 -17.50
CA SER A 25 -16.37 -19.32 -18.58
C SER A 25 -16.55 -17.97 -19.29
N PHE A 26 -16.26 -17.98 -20.59
CA PHE A 26 -17.00 -17.33 -21.68
C PHE A 26 -17.47 -15.86 -21.52
N HIS A 27 -16.85 -14.98 -22.31
CA HIS A 27 -17.60 -14.20 -23.31
C HIS A 27 -16.70 -13.81 -24.49
N TRP A 28 -16.56 -14.75 -25.42
CA TRP A 28 -16.41 -14.40 -26.83
C TRP A 28 -17.70 -13.70 -27.26
N PHE A 29 -17.62 -12.46 -27.76
CA PHE A 29 -18.41 -11.89 -28.86
C PHE A 29 -18.30 -10.36 -28.85
N CYS A 30 -17.55 -9.81 -29.80
CA CYS A 30 -17.98 -8.61 -30.53
C CYS A 30 -17.22 -8.50 -31.84
N HIS A 31 -17.49 -9.45 -32.75
CA HIS A 31 -17.07 -9.37 -34.15
C HIS A 31 -18.05 -8.45 -34.91
N GLN A 32 -18.09 -7.17 -34.55
CA GLN A 32 -18.95 -6.19 -35.21
C GLN A 32 -18.25 -5.66 -36.48
N ARG A 33 -18.74 -6.15 -37.62
CA ARG A 33 -18.44 -5.78 -39.02
C ARG A 33 -18.02 -4.32 -39.20
N ARG A 34 -16.73 -4.07 -39.47
CA ARG A 34 -16.30 -2.82 -40.11
C ARG A 34 -16.60 -2.93 -41.61
N ALA A 35 -17.61 -2.18 -42.02
CA ALA A 35 -17.93 -1.93 -43.41
C ALA A 35 -16.69 -1.39 -44.14
N LEU A 36 -16.45 -1.94 -45.33
CA LEU A 36 -15.46 -1.51 -46.30
C LEU A 36 -15.67 -0.02 -46.59
N VAL A 37 -14.72 0.84 -46.19
CA VAL A 37 -14.58 2.21 -46.69
C VAL A 37 -13.55 2.15 -47.83
N PRO A 38 -13.96 2.04 -49.10
CA PRO A 38 -13.05 1.81 -50.22
C PRO A 38 -12.87 3.14 -50.96
N SER A 39 -12.05 4.04 -50.45
CA SER A 39 -11.58 5.18 -51.26
C SER A 39 -10.35 5.92 -50.73
N VAL A 40 -9.98 5.72 -49.45
CA VAL A 40 -8.81 6.41 -48.87
C VAL A 40 -7.47 5.68 -49.16
N THR A 41 -7.51 4.52 -49.81
CA THR A 41 -6.39 3.56 -49.73
C THR A 41 -5.20 3.88 -50.63
N LEU A 42 -5.38 4.38 -51.85
CA LEU A 42 -4.24 4.54 -52.76
C LEU A 42 -3.43 5.81 -52.50
N LEU A 43 -4.08 6.95 -52.28
CA LEU A 43 -3.39 8.21 -51.97
C LEU A 43 -2.64 8.16 -50.64
N SER A 44 -3.21 7.54 -49.61
CA SER A 44 -2.53 7.37 -48.31
C SER A 44 -1.32 6.43 -48.42
N LEU A 45 -1.41 5.35 -49.19
CA LEU A 45 -0.26 4.47 -49.46
C LEU A 45 0.86 5.19 -50.20
N LEU A 46 0.54 6.02 -51.20
CA LEU A 46 1.52 6.81 -51.93
C LEU A 46 2.20 7.87 -51.04
N ILE A 47 1.43 8.59 -50.22
CA ILE A 47 1.98 9.58 -49.28
C ILE A 47 2.92 8.90 -48.27
N ASN A 48 2.50 7.78 -47.68
CA ASN A 48 3.30 7.03 -46.72
C ASN A 48 4.60 6.51 -47.33
N SER A 49 4.56 6.04 -48.59
CA SER A 49 5.76 5.58 -49.29
C SER A 49 6.80 6.70 -49.50
N ARG A 50 6.33 7.91 -49.86
CA ARG A 50 7.21 9.09 -50.04
C ARG A 50 7.83 9.54 -48.72
N ILE A 51 7.06 9.57 -47.64
CA ILE A 51 7.55 9.91 -46.30
C ILE A 51 8.61 8.89 -45.84
N ALA A 52 8.31 7.59 -45.98
CA ALA A 52 9.24 6.52 -45.62
C ALA A 52 10.54 6.58 -46.43
N PHE A 53 10.46 6.93 -47.72
CA PHE A 53 11.64 7.10 -48.56
C PHE A 53 12.50 8.29 -48.11
N LEU A 54 11.89 9.46 -47.87
CA LEU A 54 12.60 10.65 -47.40
C LEU A 54 13.25 10.40 -46.03
N GLN A 55 12.52 9.76 -45.11
CA GLN A 55 13.04 9.40 -43.80
C GLN A 55 14.19 8.40 -43.90
N SER A 56 14.08 7.35 -44.74
CA SER A 56 15.17 6.40 -44.97
C SER A 56 16.43 7.07 -45.53
N SER A 57 16.25 8.02 -46.45
CA SER A 57 17.36 8.77 -47.05
C SER A 57 18.03 9.69 -46.05
N ARG A 58 17.25 10.28 -45.14
CA ARG A 58 17.78 11.08 -44.03
C ARG A 58 18.58 10.22 -43.06
N ILE A 59 18.05 9.06 -42.65
CA ILE A 59 18.75 8.12 -41.78
C ILE A 59 20.05 7.63 -42.44
N GLN A 60 20.08 7.41 -43.75
CA GLN A 60 21.32 7.01 -44.45
C GLN A 60 22.38 8.11 -44.46
N LYS A 61 21.97 9.38 -44.51
CA LYS A 61 22.90 10.52 -44.56
C LYS A 61 23.42 10.90 -43.17
N ASP A 62 22.51 10.96 -42.20
CA ASP A 62 22.78 11.51 -40.86
C ASP A 62 23.03 10.41 -39.82
N GLY A 63 22.74 9.15 -40.16
CA GLY A 63 22.79 8.03 -39.23
C GLY A 63 24.17 7.38 -39.09
N PHE A 64 24.27 6.49 -38.11
CA PHE A 64 25.47 5.70 -37.82
C PHE A 64 25.24 4.22 -38.14
N ILE A 65 26.33 3.52 -38.45
CA ILE A 65 26.32 2.08 -38.68
C ILE A 65 26.31 1.38 -37.32
N VAL A 66 25.34 0.50 -37.10
CA VAL A 66 25.25 -0.29 -35.86
C VAL A 66 26.12 -1.54 -36.01
N GLU A 67 26.95 -1.84 -34.99
CA GLU A 67 27.82 -3.03 -34.97
C GLU A 67 27.04 -4.34 -35.11
N PHE A 68 25.83 -4.37 -34.57
CA PHE A 68 24.93 -5.52 -34.62
C PHE A 68 23.70 -5.23 -35.48
N PRO A 69 23.65 -5.70 -36.73
CA PRO A 69 22.53 -5.45 -37.63
C PRO A 69 21.25 -6.17 -37.17
N CYS A 70 20.09 -5.61 -37.51
CA CYS A 70 18.81 -6.31 -37.32
C CYS A 70 18.75 -7.58 -38.19
N GLU A 71 17.90 -8.55 -37.83
CA GLU A 71 17.83 -9.85 -38.52
C GLU A 71 17.66 -9.70 -40.04
N TYR A 72 16.83 -8.75 -40.45
CA TYR A 72 16.63 -8.42 -41.85
C TYR A 72 17.92 -7.92 -42.54
N CYS A 73 18.61 -6.94 -41.96
CA CYS A 73 19.86 -6.42 -42.54
C CYS A 73 20.97 -7.48 -42.52
N ARG A 74 21.01 -8.30 -41.46
CA ARG A 74 21.96 -9.41 -41.29
C ARG A 74 21.78 -10.48 -42.37
N PHE A 75 20.55 -10.87 -42.68
CA PHE A 75 20.28 -11.90 -43.69
C PHE A 75 20.61 -11.47 -45.11
N ASN A 76 20.59 -10.16 -45.39
CA ASN A 76 20.81 -9.61 -46.73
C ASN A 76 22.17 -8.91 -46.88
N ASP A 77 23.06 -9.04 -45.88
CA ASP A 77 24.39 -8.42 -45.85
C ASP A 77 24.39 -6.90 -46.14
N TYR A 78 23.37 -6.18 -45.67
CA TYR A 78 23.29 -4.73 -45.80
C TYR A 78 23.81 -4.01 -44.55
N PRO A 79 24.49 -2.86 -44.68
CA PRO A 79 24.85 -2.04 -43.54
C PRO A 79 23.59 -1.53 -42.84
N CYS A 80 23.45 -1.86 -41.55
CA CYS A 80 22.32 -1.42 -40.76
C CYS A 80 22.56 -0.01 -40.22
N VAL A 81 22.17 1.00 -41.01
CA VAL A 81 22.28 2.41 -40.63
C VAL A 81 21.06 2.84 -39.83
N MET A 82 21.27 3.42 -38.65
CA MET A 82 20.23 3.91 -37.74
C MET A 82 20.47 5.36 -37.35
N ASP A 83 19.41 6.01 -36.88
CA ASP A 83 19.41 7.37 -36.35
C ASP A 83 18.94 7.32 -34.89
N ASP A 84 19.50 8.16 -34.01
CA ASP A 84 19.18 8.16 -32.57
C ASP A 84 17.71 8.43 -32.29
N LYS A 85 17.07 9.21 -33.16
CA LYS A 85 15.67 9.61 -33.00
C LYS A 85 14.69 8.53 -33.47
N ASN A 86 15.15 7.60 -34.31
CA ASN A 86 14.28 6.64 -34.98
C ASN A 86 14.55 5.22 -34.45
N SER A 87 13.48 4.49 -34.15
CA SER A 87 13.59 3.09 -33.69
C SER A 87 13.85 2.09 -34.83
N LYS A 88 13.81 2.54 -36.08
CA LYS A 88 13.96 1.72 -37.28
C LYS A 88 15.20 2.12 -38.07
N CYS A 89 15.92 1.12 -38.59
CA CYS A 89 17.01 1.38 -39.52
C CYS A 89 16.48 1.89 -40.87
N ALA A 90 17.37 2.47 -41.69
CA ALA A 90 17.00 3.02 -42.99
C ALA A 90 16.30 1.98 -43.89
N ALA A 91 16.80 0.74 -43.92
CA ALA A 91 16.26 -0.33 -44.76
C ALA A 91 14.84 -0.76 -44.32
N CYS A 92 14.63 -0.98 -43.01
CA CYS A 92 13.32 -1.31 -42.47
C CYS A 92 12.32 -0.16 -42.61
N THR A 93 12.79 1.09 -42.46
CA THR A 93 11.98 2.30 -42.68
C THR A 93 11.49 2.37 -44.12
N ARG A 94 12.38 2.17 -45.11
CA ARG A 94 12.02 2.17 -46.53
C ARG A 94 10.98 1.09 -46.87
N ARG A 95 11.03 -0.05 -46.20
CA ARG A 95 10.09 -1.18 -46.40
C ARG A 95 8.79 -1.05 -45.60
N GLY A 96 8.70 -0.09 -44.68
CA GLY A 96 7.56 0.03 -43.76
C GLY A 96 7.44 -1.13 -42.77
N ARG A 97 8.48 -1.95 -42.57
CA ARG A 97 8.45 -3.07 -41.60
C ARG A 97 8.91 -2.61 -40.21
N PRO A 98 8.43 -3.26 -39.12
CA PRO A 98 9.04 -3.05 -37.81
C PRO A 98 10.50 -3.51 -37.86
N CYS A 99 11.38 -2.72 -37.26
CA CYS A 99 12.76 -3.13 -37.08
C CYS A 99 12.82 -3.88 -35.76
N GLU A 100 13.24 -5.15 -35.79
CA GLU A 100 13.45 -5.94 -34.59
C GLU A 100 14.73 -5.44 -33.91
N ARG A 101 14.57 -4.37 -33.13
CA ARG A 101 15.66 -3.68 -32.46
C ARG A 101 15.95 -4.44 -31.17
N ARG A 102 17.17 -4.99 -31.06
CA ARG A 102 17.68 -5.54 -29.79
C ARG A 102 18.58 -4.55 -29.03
N PHE A 103 18.72 -3.32 -29.52
CA PHE A 103 19.67 -2.34 -28.97
C PHE A 103 18.97 -1.15 -28.35
N HIS A 104 19.36 -0.89 -27.11
CA HIS A 104 19.07 0.35 -26.39
C HIS A 104 20.06 1.43 -26.82
N SER A 105 19.56 2.64 -27.07
CA SER A 105 20.43 3.79 -27.40
C SER A 105 21.30 4.17 -26.20
N GLU A 106 22.44 4.82 -26.43
CA GLU A 106 23.29 5.35 -25.34
C GLU A 106 22.48 6.28 -24.42
N ARG A 107 21.52 7.03 -24.98
CA ARG A 107 20.59 7.85 -24.20
C ARG A 107 19.69 7.02 -23.28
N GLU A 108 19.19 5.87 -23.74
CA GLU A 108 18.41 4.95 -22.92
C GLU A 108 19.27 4.35 -21.79
N TRP A 109 20.51 3.98 -22.09
CA TRP A 109 21.47 3.52 -21.09
C TRP A 109 21.79 4.60 -20.05
N ASN A 110 22.02 5.84 -20.46
CA ASN A 110 22.26 6.95 -19.55
C ASN A 110 21.04 7.22 -18.65
N LYS A 111 19.82 7.19 -19.21
CA LYS A 111 18.58 7.30 -18.42
C LYS A 111 18.46 6.16 -17.40
N LEU A 112 18.79 4.94 -17.79
CA LEU A 112 18.78 3.79 -16.89
C LEU A 112 19.77 4.00 -15.74
N LYS A 113 21.01 4.42 -16.05
CA LYS A 113 22.04 4.72 -15.05
C LYS A 113 21.66 5.87 -14.11
N GLU A 114 21.06 6.93 -14.64
CA GLU A 114 20.52 8.04 -13.82
C GLU A 114 19.42 7.55 -12.87
N SER A 115 18.53 6.69 -13.36
CA SER A 115 17.45 6.10 -12.55
C SER A 115 18.00 5.17 -11.46
N GLU A 116 19.01 4.36 -11.78
CA GLU A 116 19.71 3.49 -10.84
C GLU A 116 20.41 4.30 -9.75
N GLN A 117 21.13 5.37 -10.13
CA GLN A 117 21.75 6.29 -9.18
C GLN A 117 20.74 7.04 -8.32
N LYS A 118 19.56 7.35 -8.85
CA LYS A 118 18.48 7.96 -8.07
C LYS A 118 17.95 6.96 -7.03
N ILE A 119 17.61 5.74 -7.45
CA ILE A 119 17.11 4.68 -6.56
C ILE A 119 18.17 4.33 -5.51
N SER A 120 19.45 4.27 -5.88
CA SER A 120 20.55 4.00 -4.93
C SER A 120 20.65 5.09 -3.86
N ARG A 121 20.46 6.38 -4.22
CA ARG A 121 20.43 7.49 -3.26
C ARG A 121 19.22 7.39 -2.33
N GLU A 122 18.03 7.18 -2.89
CA GLU A 122 16.80 6.99 -2.12
C GLU A 122 16.90 5.80 -1.15
N LEU A 123 17.50 4.69 -1.59
CA LEU A 123 17.74 3.52 -0.76
C LEU A 123 18.72 3.84 0.39
N SER A 124 19.81 4.55 0.10
CA SER A 124 20.76 4.97 1.13
C SER A 124 20.14 5.89 2.17
N GLU A 125 19.27 6.82 1.74
CA GLU A 125 18.55 7.72 2.64
C GLU A 125 17.56 6.95 3.53
N ALA A 126 16.78 6.04 2.94
CA ALA A 126 15.85 5.19 3.68
C ALA A 126 16.56 4.31 4.73
N LEU A 127 17.72 3.75 4.40
CA LEU A 127 18.55 2.98 5.34
C LEU A 127 19.07 3.86 6.49
N SER A 128 19.47 5.11 6.22
CA SER A 128 19.87 6.06 7.25
C SER A 128 18.72 6.37 8.22
N GLN A 129 17.53 6.64 7.68
CA GLN A 129 16.33 6.90 8.49
C GLN A 129 15.94 5.67 9.33
N GLN A 130 16.04 4.46 8.76
CA GLN A 130 15.80 3.22 9.49
C GLN A 130 16.78 3.06 10.66
N ALA A 131 18.07 3.37 10.46
CA ALA A 131 19.06 3.32 11.52
C ALA A 131 18.74 4.29 12.66
N GLU A 132 18.33 5.53 12.35
CA GLU A 132 17.93 6.52 13.37
C GLU A 132 16.71 6.08 14.18
N LEU A 133 15.68 5.56 13.51
CA LEU A 133 14.49 5.03 14.17
C LEU A 133 14.83 3.83 15.05
N SER A 134 15.69 2.92 14.58
CA SER A 134 16.13 1.76 15.38
C SER A 134 16.88 2.21 16.65
N ALA A 135 17.72 3.24 16.56
CA ALA A 135 18.42 3.81 17.71
C ALA A 135 17.46 4.51 18.69
N LYS A 136 16.39 5.15 18.18
CA LYS A 136 15.32 5.71 19.03
C LYS A 136 14.55 4.62 19.77
N ILE A 137 14.18 3.55 19.07
CA ILE A 137 13.51 2.38 19.66
C ILE A 137 14.37 1.76 20.76
N ALA A 138 15.66 1.54 20.51
CA ALA A 138 16.58 1.00 21.51
C ALA A 138 16.70 1.90 22.75
N ARG A 139 16.70 3.23 22.59
CA ARG A 139 16.68 4.18 23.72
C ARG A 139 15.41 4.08 24.54
N LEU A 140 14.24 4.01 23.89
CA LEU A 140 12.95 3.88 24.56
C LEU A 140 12.83 2.56 25.34
N PHE A 141 13.35 1.46 24.79
CA PHE A 141 13.40 0.18 25.52
C PHE A 141 14.21 0.28 26.81
N ARG A 142 15.41 0.87 26.77
CA ARG A 142 16.22 1.06 27.98
C ARG A 142 15.52 1.96 29.01
N GLN A 143 14.82 3.00 28.56
CA GLN A 143 14.04 3.86 29.46
C GLN A 143 12.87 3.09 30.09
N GLN A 144 12.19 2.25 29.32
CA GLN A 144 11.12 1.40 29.82
C GLN A 144 11.63 0.41 30.87
N GLU A 145 12.76 -0.25 30.60
CA GLU A 145 13.40 -1.18 31.54
C GLU A 145 13.81 -0.47 32.83
N PHE A 146 14.45 0.70 32.73
CA PHE A 146 14.80 1.52 33.89
C PHE A 146 13.58 1.89 34.74
N LEU A 147 12.46 2.27 34.11
CA LEU A 147 11.24 2.59 34.85
C LEU A 147 10.61 1.35 35.51
N LYS A 148 10.65 0.19 34.84
CA LYS A 148 10.20 -1.09 35.43
C LYS A 148 11.04 -1.46 36.64
N GLU A 149 12.37 -1.42 36.52
CA GLU A 149 13.30 -1.70 37.61
C GLU A 149 13.07 -0.75 38.79
N ARG A 150 12.97 0.56 38.51
CA ARG A 150 12.66 1.56 39.53
C ARG A 150 11.31 1.28 40.22
N GLY A 151 10.29 0.88 39.46
CA GLY A 151 8.99 0.49 40.00
C GLY A 151 9.07 -0.72 40.94
N VAL A 152 9.85 -1.74 40.59
CA VAL A 152 10.10 -2.91 41.46
C VAL A 152 10.85 -2.50 42.72
N ASN A 153 11.88 -1.66 42.61
CA ASN A 153 12.65 -1.15 43.74
C ASN A 153 11.79 -0.32 44.71
N MET A 154 10.91 0.54 44.18
CA MET A 154 9.97 1.30 44.99
C MET A 154 8.98 0.39 45.73
N LYS A 155 8.43 -0.63 45.05
CA LYS A 155 7.55 -1.62 45.70
C LYS A 155 8.27 -2.38 46.80
N SER A 156 9.48 -2.85 46.56
CA SER A 156 10.29 -3.56 47.56
C SER A 156 10.63 -2.67 48.76
N HIS A 157 10.98 -1.40 48.52
CA HIS A 157 11.20 -0.44 49.60
C HIS A 157 9.94 -0.23 50.44
N ASN A 158 8.79 0.02 49.80
CA ASN A 158 7.53 0.22 50.50
C ASN A 158 7.13 -1.02 51.32
N GLN A 159 7.34 -2.21 50.78
CA GLN A 159 7.10 -3.46 51.49
C GLN A 159 7.95 -3.54 52.78
N LYS A 160 9.25 -3.22 52.71
CA LYS A 160 10.12 -3.19 53.89
C LYS A 160 9.68 -2.15 54.92
N VAL A 161 9.21 -0.98 54.47
CA VAL A 161 8.70 0.05 55.37
C VAL A 161 7.45 -0.44 56.11
N LEU A 162 6.54 -1.12 55.42
CA LEU A 162 5.35 -1.72 56.04
C LEU A 162 5.75 -2.80 57.06
N GLU A 163 6.69 -3.69 56.72
CA GLU A 163 7.20 -4.70 57.64
C GLU A 163 7.81 -4.10 58.91
N ILE A 164 8.51 -2.95 58.80
CA ILE A 164 9.04 -2.22 59.96
C ILE A 164 7.90 -1.67 60.81
N LEU A 165 6.91 -1.01 60.20
CA LEU A 165 5.76 -0.45 60.93
C LEU A 165 4.96 -1.53 61.66
N ASP A 166 4.73 -2.68 61.01
CA ASP A 166 4.05 -3.83 61.61
C ASP A 166 4.86 -4.41 62.79
N SER A 167 6.20 -4.36 62.71
CA SER A 167 7.08 -4.80 63.80
C SER A 167 7.13 -3.82 64.97
N GLU A 168 7.03 -2.52 64.71
CA GLU A 168 7.04 -1.46 65.73
C GLU A 168 5.70 -1.36 66.46
N ASN A 169 4.60 -1.67 65.78
CA ASN A 169 3.26 -1.61 66.34
C ASN A 169 2.47 -2.87 65.93
N PRO A 170 2.77 -4.04 66.55
CA PRO A 170 2.09 -5.27 66.20
C PRO A 170 0.59 -5.11 66.51
N PRO A 171 -0.30 -5.47 65.58
CA PRO A 171 -1.73 -5.35 65.81
C PRO A 171 -2.11 -6.21 67.01
N THR A 172 -2.94 -5.67 67.89
CA THR A 172 -3.42 -6.43 69.04
C THR A 172 -4.32 -7.58 68.56
N GLU A 173 -4.34 -8.71 69.28
CA GLU A 173 -5.15 -9.87 68.89
C GLU A 173 -6.64 -9.52 68.67
N ALA A 174 -7.15 -8.52 69.41
CA ALA A 174 -8.50 -8.01 69.24
C ALA A 174 -8.72 -7.26 67.91
N GLU A 175 -7.73 -6.47 67.45
CA GLU A 175 -7.78 -5.78 66.17
C GLU A 175 -7.66 -6.76 65.00
N VAL A 176 -6.81 -7.77 65.12
CA VAL A 176 -6.69 -8.84 64.12
C VAL A 176 -8.01 -9.61 64.00
N ALA A 177 -8.61 -10.01 65.12
CA ALA A 177 -9.89 -10.72 65.13
C ALA A 177 -11.03 -9.87 64.55
N ALA A 178 -11.04 -8.55 64.80
CA ALA A 178 -12.01 -7.65 64.21
C ALA A 178 -11.82 -7.50 62.69
N ALA A 179 -10.57 -7.39 62.22
CA ALA A 179 -10.26 -7.31 60.80
C ALA A 179 -10.65 -8.60 60.05
N ASP A 180 -10.33 -9.77 60.60
CA ASP A 180 -10.70 -11.06 60.02
C ASP A 180 -12.22 -11.25 59.94
N ALA A 181 -12.96 -10.79 60.96
CA ALA A 181 -14.42 -10.83 60.95
C ALA A 181 -15.01 -9.92 59.87
N GLU A 182 -14.44 -8.73 59.64
CA GLU A 182 -14.89 -7.83 58.59
C GLU A 182 -14.57 -8.37 57.19
N ILE A 183 -13.38 -8.95 56.99
CA ILE A 183 -13.01 -9.59 55.71
C ILE A 183 -13.98 -10.75 55.39
N MET A 184 -14.29 -11.59 56.38
CA MET A 184 -15.29 -12.66 56.21
C MET A 184 -16.68 -12.11 55.87
N ARG A 185 -17.06 -10.97 56.45
CA ARG A 185 -18.33 -10.28 56.15
C ARG A 185 -18.37 -9.78 54.71
N GLU A 186 -17.32 -9.10 54.25
CA GLU A 186 -17.21 -8.61 52.87
C GLU A 186 -17.19 -9.75 51.85
N GLN A 187 -16.48 -10.85 52.14
CA GLN A 187 -16.49 -12.03 51.27
C GLN A 187 -17.89 -12.62 51.15
N LEU A 188 -18.63 -12.72 52.26
CA LEU A 188 -20.02 -13.20 52.24
C LEU A 188 -20.92 -12.28 51.42
N GLU A 189 -20.80 -10.96 51.59
CA GLU A 189 -21.56 -9.98 50.80
C GLU A 189 -21.23 -10.09 49.29
N SER A 190 -19.96 -10.27 48.94
CA SER A 190 -19.55 -10.45 47.55
C SER A 190 -20.11 -11.73 46.93
N HIS A 191 -20.17 -12.83 47.70
CA HIS A 191 -20.75 -14.09 47.26
C HIS A 191 -22.27 -14.00 47.10
N VAL A 192 -22.96 -13.28 48.00
CA VAL A 192 -24.40 -13.03 47.87
C VAL A 192 -24.68 -12.19 46.62
N LEU A 193 -23.89 -11.14 46.36
CA LEU A 193 -24.03 -10.33 45.14
C LEU A 193 -23.79 -11.15 43.87
N ALA A 194 -22.75 -11.99 43.85
CA ALA A 194 -22.47 -12.89 42.73
C ALA A 194 -23.60 -13.92 42.51
N ALA A 195 -24.14 -14.51 43.58
CA ALA A 195 -25.28 -15.43 43.49
C ALA A 195 -26.54 -14.72 42.95
N THR A 196 -26.80 -13.48 43.38
CA THR A 196 -27.93 -12.70 42.84
C THR A 196 -27.70 -12.26 41.40
N SER A 197 -26.45 -12.11 40.94
CA SER A 197 -26.18 -11.81 39.52
C SER A 197 -26.42 -13.04 38.65
N GLU A 198 -26.06 -14.24 39.12
CA GLU A 198 -26.37 -15.50 38.42
C GLU A 198 -27.89 -15.74 38.32
N GLU A 199 -28.65 -15.47 39.40
CA GLU A 199 -30.12 -15.54 39.35
C GLU A 199 -30.73 -14.49 38.39
N LEU A 200 -30.15 -13.29 38.32
CA LEU A 200 -30.56 -12.26 37.37
C LEU A 200 -30.22 -12.65 35.93
N ASP A 201 -29.06 -13.24 35.69
CA ASP A 201 -28.65 -13.74 34.37
C ASP A 201 -29.58 -14.88 33.90
N GLU A 202 -30.03 -15.76 34.79
CA GLU A 202 -31.08 -16.75 34.49
C GLU A 202 -32.45 -16.11 34.20
N LEU A 203 -32.80 -15.02 34.90
CA LEU A 203 -34.01 -14.24 34.66
C LEU A 203 -33.96 -13.53 33.30
N PHE A 204 -32.81 -12.96 32.92
CA PHE A 204 -32.58 -12.34 31.62
C PHE A 204 -32.52 -13.38 30.49
N ALA A 205 -31.94 -14.55 30.73
CA ALA A 205 -31.97 -15.65 29.77
C ALA A 205 -33.41 -16.13 29.49
N ASN A 206 -34.29 -16.14 30.49
CA ASN A 206 -35.71 -16.44 30.32
C ASN A 206 -36.51 -15.27 29.70
N LEU A 207 -36.09 -14.01 29.91
CA LEU A 207 -36.67 -12.84 29.24
C LEU A 207 -36.21 -12.69 27.77
N GLY A 208 -35.21 -13.45 27.31
CA GLY A 208 -34.75 -13.49 25.92
C GLY A 208 -35.78 -13.96 24.89
N GLN A 209 -37.01 -14.27 25.30
CA GLN A 209 -38.18 -14.49 24.45
C GLN A 209 -39.07 -13.24 24.27
N PHE A 210 -38.49 -12.04 24.39
CA PHE A 210 -39.17 -10.85 23.88
C PHE A 210 -39.27 -10.91 22.35
N PRO A 211 -40.46 -10.67 21.77
CA PRO A 211 -40.64 -10.66 20.32
C PRO A 211 -39.76 -9.58 19.70
N ALA A 212 -39.02 -9.96 18.64
CA ALA A 212 -38.07 -9.13 17.90
C ALA A 212 -38.69 -7.88 17.22
N ASP A 213 -40.01 -7.67 17.35
CA ASP A 213 -40.76 -6.64 16.64
C ASP A 213 -40.70 -5.24 17.28
N LEU A 214 -39.98 -5.05 18.39
CA LEU A 214 -39.95 -3.76 19.13
C LEU A 214 -38.60 -3.02 19.15
N MET A 215 -37.55 -3.54 18.52
CA MET A 215 -36.23 -2.88 18.39
C MET A 215 -36.04 -2.23 17.00
N GLY A 216 -37.12 -1.72 16.41
CA GLY A 216 -37.03 -0.81 15.28
C GLY A 216 -36.69 0.60 15.77
N VAL A 217 -35.70 1.23 15.13
CA VAL A 217 -35.24 2.62 15.34
C VAL A 217 -34.12 2.79 16.38
N VAL A 218 -32.98 2.14 16.15
CA VAL A 218 -31.68 2.77 16.47
C VAL A 218 -31.21 3.42 15.17
N GLY A 219 -31.55 4.71 15.02
CA GLY A 219 -31.05 5.51 13.93
C GLY A 219 -29.53 5.63 14.02
N ASP A 220 -28.90 5.64 12.85
CA ASP A 220 -27.48 5.90 12.62
C ASP A 220 -27.02 7.19 13.33
N THR A 221 -26.67 7.11 14.61
CA THR A 221 -25.81 8.10 15.24
C THR A 221 -24.39 7.79 14.81
N SER A 222 -24.04 8.26 13.60
CA SER A 222 -22.66 8.50 13.21
C SER A 222 -22.04 9.45 14.22
N LEU A 223 -21.39 8.89 15.24
CA LEU A 223 -20.50 9.61 16.13
C LEU A 223 -19.26 9.99 15.31
N GLU A 224 -19.30 11.18 14.71
CA GLU A 224 -18.11 11.84 14.21
C GLU A 224 -17.13 12.02 15.37
N LEU A 225 -16.03 11.27 15.35
CA LEU A 225 -14.94 11.45 16.29
C LEU A 225 -14.25 12.81 16.01
N PRO A 226 -14.08 13.67 17.02
CA PRO A 226 -13.42 14.96 16.85
C PRO A 226 -11.95 14.76 16.44
N VAL A 227 -11.57 15.38 15.32
CA VAL A 227 -10.20 15.41 14.82
C VAL A 227 -9.32 16.19 15.80
N LEU A 228 -8.38 15.50 16.45
CA LEU A 228 -7.40 16.13 17.33
C LEU A 228 -6.41 16.97 16.50
N PRO A 229 -6.12 18.22 16.92
CA PRO A 229 -5.18 19.09 16.21
C PRO A 229 -3.76 18.51 16.31
N ARG A 230 -3.10 18.35 15.16
CA ARG A 230 -1.67 18.02 15.08
C ARG A 230 -0.89 19.19 15.67
N GLY A 231 -0.26 18.95 16.82
CA GLY A 231 0.69 19.90 17.41
C GLY A 231 1.83 20.17 16.44
N SER A 232 1.97 21.43 16.04
CA SER A 232 3.14 21.99 15.38
C SER A 232 4.31 22.00 16.36
N GLN A 233 5.38 21.28 16.02
CA GLN A 233 6.70 21.41 16.64
C GLN A 233 7.44 22.59 16.03
#